data_AF-A0A6G2VQL1-F1
#
_entry.id   AF-A0A6G2VQL1-F1
#
_cell.length_a   1.000
_cell.length_b   1.000
_cell.length_c   1.000
_cell.angle_alpha   90.00
_cell.angle_beta   90.00
_cell.angle_gamma   90.00
#
_symmetry.space_group_name_H-M   'P 1'
#
loop_
_entity.id
_entity.type
_entity.pdbx_description
1 polymer ?
#
loop_
_entity_poly.entity_id
_entity_poly.type
_entity_poly.pdbx_seq_one_letter_code
_entity_poly.pdbx_strand_id
1 'polypeptide(L)'
;QANYAAANAYLDALAVHRRSLGLPAHSLAWGLWAQAGGMTGTLDEADLTRIARGGVAPLATEEGVALFDAAVRGADPAVLPVKLDLASLRAQGEALAPLFRGLVPVRRAGAAGGRSTPGGADALRDRLAALLETEREAFLTELVQSHVATILGYRSAQDVGRTLPFRELGFDSLAAVELRNRLTT
;
A
#
# COMPACT_ATOMS: atom_id res chain seq x y z
N GLN A 1 9.77 -7.67 6.21
CA GLN A 1 9.10 -7.18 7.44
C GLN A 1 8.51 -8.28 8.34
N ALA A 2 8.57 -9.58 8.01
CA ALA A 2 7.91 -10.63 8.81
C ALA A 2 8.37 -10.68 10.29
N ASN A 3 9.68 -10.68 10.55
CA ASN A 3 10.22 -10.69 11.91
C ASN A 3 9.83 -9.43 12.70
N TYR A 4 9.85 -8.27 12.04
CA TYR A 4 9.45 -7.00 12.63
C TYR A 4 7.95 -6.98 12.97
N ALA A 5 7.10 -7.48 12.07
CA ALA A 5 5.67 -7.60 12.29
C ALA A 5 5.35 -8.56 13.45
N ALA A 6 6.02 -9.72 13.51
CA ALA A 6 5.85 -10.67 14.61
C ALA A 6 6.25 -10.07 15.97
N ALA A 7 7.36 -9.33 16.02
CA ALA A 7 7.80 -8.65 17.24
C ALA A 7 6.80 -7.59 17.70
N ASN A 8 6.28 -6.75 16.79
CA ASN A 8 5.28 -5.74 17.14
C ASN A 8 3.94 -6.36 17.57
N ALA A 9 3.48 -7.40 16.87
CA ALA A 9 2.27 -8.13 17.26
C ALA A 9 2.37 -8.76 18.65
N TYR A 10 3.57 -9.20 19.06
CA TYR A 10 3.81 -9.64 20.44
C TYR A 10 3.63 -8.49 21.46
N LEU A 11 4.11 -7.28 21.16
CA LEU A 11 3.94 -6.12 22.05
C LEU A 11 2.46 -5.75 22.22
N ASP A 12 1.69 -5.81 21.14
CA ASP A 12 0.24 -5.59 21.18
C ASP A 12 -0.46 -6.63 22.07
N ALA A 13 -0.16 -7.91 21.85
CA ALA A 13 -0.72 -9.00 22.65
C ALA A 13 -0.29 -8.92 24.13
N LEU A 14 0.95 -8.51 24.41
CA LEU A 14 1.44 -8.31 25.78
C LEU A 14 0.69 -7.19 26.50
N ALA A 15 0.42 -6.08 25.82
CA ALA A 15 -0.33 -4.97 26.42
C ALA A 15 -1.77 -5.38 26.76
N VAL A 16 -2.43 -6.09 25.85
CA VAL A 16 -3.77 -6.68 26.08
C VAL A 16 -3.73 -7.66 27.26
N HIS A 17 -2.75 -8.56 27.29
CA HIS A 17 -2.61 -9.55 28.36
C HIS A 17 -2.42 -8.89 29.73
N ARG A 18 -1.51 -7.92 29.85
CA ARG A 18 -1.30 -7.18 31.11
C ARG A 18 -2.56 -6.49 31.59
N ARG A 19 -3.31 -5.86 30.68
CA ARG A 19 -4.56 -5.17 31.01
C ARG A 19 -5.66 -6.13 31.43
N SER A 20 -5.70 -7.35 30.89
CA SER A 20 -6.60 -8.42 31.36
C SER A 20 -6.30 -8.88 32.80
N LEU A 21 -5.06 -8.67 33.28
CA LEU A 21 -4.63 -8.94 34.65
C LEU A 21 -4.75 -7.73 35.58
N GLY A 22 -5.37 -6.62 35.13
CA GLY A 22 -5.46 -5.37 35.89
C GLY A 22 -4.15 -4.58 35.99
N LEU A 23 -3.14 -4.94 35.19
CA LEU A 23 -1.85 -4.25 35.17
C LEU A 23 -1.83 -3.15 34.09
N PRO A 24 -1.10 -2.04 34.32
CA PRO A 24 -0.95 -1.00 33.32
C PRO A 24 -0.07 -1.50 32.15
N ALA A 25 -0.52 -1.21 30.93
CA ALA A 25 0.22 -1.37 29.68
C ALA A 25 -0.49 -0.62 28.55
N HIS A 26 0.30 -0.08 27.62
CA HIS A 26 -0.15 0.43 26.33
C HIS A 26 0.84 0.00 25.24
N SER A 27 0.33 -0.48 24.11
CA SER A 27 1.08 -0.68 22.87
C SER A 27 0.59 0.32 21.82
N LEU A 28 1.52 1.03 21.18
CA LEU A 28 1.21 2.03 20.15
C LEU A 28 1.92 1.60 18.86
N ALA A 29 1.15 1.03 17.94
CA ALA A 29 1.64 0.67 16.62
C ALA A 29 1.67 1.93 15.73
N TRP A 30 2.80 2.63 15.73
CA TRP A 30 2.92 3.92 15.05
C TRP A 30 2.85 3.79 13.53
N GLY A 31 2.09 4.69 12.91
CA GLY A 31 2.17 4.98 11.49
C GLY A 31 3.48 5.70 11.11
N LEU A 32 3.59 6.08 9.84
CA LEU A 32 4.76 6.78 9.31
C LEU A 32 4.93 8.15 9.97
N TRP A 33 6.13 8.46 10.45
CA TRP A 33 6.51 9.80 10.93
C TRP A 33 7.15 10.61 9.79
N ALA A 34 6.82 11.89 9.70
CA ALA A 34 7.33 12.82 8.68
C ALA A 34 8.81 13.16 8.89
N GLN A 35 9.27 13.12 10.14
CA GLN A 35 10.68 13.36 10.45
C GLN A 35 11.53 12.21 9.89
N ALA A 36 12.47 12.55 9.02
CA ALA A 36 13.46 11.61 8.54
C ALA A 36 14.44 11.26 9.68
N GLY A 37 14.48 9.99 10.08
CA GLY A 37 15.39 9.51 11.13
C GLY A 37 14.97 8.14 11.69
N GLY A 38 15.93 7.42 12.28
CA GLY A 38 15.66 6.08 12.84
C GLY A 38 15.22 5.08 11.76
N MET A 39 14.11 4.36 12.00
CA MET A 39 13.60 3.30 11.09
C MET A 39 13.07 3.82 9.75
N THR A 40 12.74 5.11 9.62
CA THR A 40 12.27 5.72 8.37
C THR A 40 13.41 6.41 7.61
N GLY A 41 14.60 6.50 8.19
CA GLY A 41 15.76 7.18 7.58
C GLY A 41 16.33 6.47 6.35
N THR A 42 15.94 5.24 6.07
CA THR A 42 16.34 4.47 4.88
C THR A 42 15.30 4.49 3.76
N LEU A 43 14.14 5.12 3.98
CA LEU A 43 13.10 5.21 2.96
C LEU A 43 13.49 6.30 1.96
N ASP A 44 13.49 5.93 0.68
CA ASP A 44 13.65 6.90 -0.40
C ASP A 44 12.31 7.56 -0.79
N GLU A 45 12.35 8.48 -1.74
CA GLU A 45 11.16 9.20 -2.19
C GLU A 45 10.13 8.28 -2.88
N ALA A 46 10.59 7.19 -3.50
CA ALA A 46 9.71 6.19 -4.11
C ALA A 46 8.96 5.38 -3.04
N ASP A 47 9.64 4.99 -1.96
CA ASP A 47 9.05 4.34 -0.79
C ASP A 47 7.97 5.21 -0.13
N LEU A 48 8.26 6.50 0.07
CA LEU A 48 7.31 7.44 0.64
C LEU A 48 6.09 7.63 -0.28
N THR A 49 6.31 7.74 -1.59
CA THR A 49 5.24 7.83 -2.59
C THR A 49 4.36 6.58 -2.59
N ARG A 50 4.97 5.40 -2.48
CA ARG A 50 4.27 4.11 -2.40
C ARG A 50 3.40 4.01 -1.15
N ILE A 51 3.91 4.42 0.01
CA ILE A 51 3.15 4.46 1.27
C ILE A 51 1.97 5.44 1.17
N ALA A 52 2.21 6.63 0.60
CA ALA A 52 1.18 7.65 0.41
C ALA A 52 0.02 7.16 -0.48
N ARG A 53 0.33 6.44 -1.57
CA ARG A 53 -0.70 5.80 -2.42
C ARG A 53 -1.54 4.76 -1.68
N GLY A 54 -0.97 4.13 -0.65
CA GLY A 54 -1.66 3.23 0.27
C GLY A 54 -2.64 3.94 1.22
N GLY A 55 -2.73 5.27 1.17
CA GLY A 55 -3.65 6.06 2.00
C GLY A 55 -3.13 6.36 3.39
N VAL A 56 -1.84 6.14 3.65
CA VAL A 56 -1.18 6.49 4.92
C VAL A 56 -0.34 7.74 4.72
N ALA A 57 -0.66 8.80 5.45
CA ALA A 57 0.08 10.06 5.41
C ALA A 57 1.13 10.10 6.55
N PRO A 58 2.27 10.80 6.35
CA PRO A 58 3.23 11.02 7.41
C PRO A 58 2.64 11.89 8.54
N LEU A 59 2.93 11.52 9.79
CA LEU A 59 2.62 12.27 11.00
C LEU A 59 3.69 13.34 11.24
N ALA A 60 3.29 14.60 11.41
CA ALA A 60 4.17 15.60 11.99
C ALA A 60 4.48 15.23 13.46
N THR A 61 5.61 15.70 13.98
CA THR A 61 6.04 15.38 15.35
C THR A 61 5.00 15.83 16.38
N GLU A 62 4.39 16.99 16.17
CA GLU A 62 3.35 17.56 17.04
C GLU A 62 2.08 16.70 17.01
N GLU A 63 1.70 16.17 15.84
CA GLU A 63 0.58 15.23 15.69
C GLU A 63 0.87 13.91 16.40
N GLY A 64 2.10 13.39 16.27
CA GLY A 64 2.54 12.16 16.94
C GLY A 64 2.48 12.28 18.46
N VAL A 65 2.99 13.38 19.02
CA VAL A 65 2.92 13.63 20.48
C VAL A 65 1.47 13.81 20.95
N ALA A 66 0.63 14.53 20.20
CA ALA A 66 -0.78 14.67 20.55
C ALA A 66 -1.52 13.31 20.54
N LEU A 67 -1.19 12.41 19.60
CA LEU A 67 -1.74 11.06 19.57
C LEU A 67 -1.22 10.18 20.71
N PHE A 68 0.04 10.36 21.14
CA PHE A 68 0.57 9.70 22.33
C PHE A 68 -0.27 10.08 23.57
N ASP A 69 -0.49 11.37 23.78
CA ASP A 69 -1.29 11.87 24.90
C ASP A 69 -2.74 11.39 24.85
N ALA A 70 -3.32 11.26 23.64
CA ALA A 70 -4.64 10.68 23.46
C ALA A 70 -4.66 9.17 23.80
N ALA A 71 -3.66 8.41 23.34
CA ALA A 71 -3.55 6.98 23.55
C ALA A 71 -3.44 6.62 25.03
N VAL A 72 -2.56 7.31 25.79
CA VAL A 72 -2.34 7.00 27.22
C VAL A 72 -3.53 7.37 28.12
N ARG A 73 -4.42 8.26 27.65
CA ARG A 73 -5.69 8.61 28.31
C ARG A 73 -6.84 7.67 27.90
N GLY A 74 -6.65 6.88 26.85
CA GLY A 74 -7.64 5.95 26.34
C GLY A 74 -7.82 4.71 27.21
N ALA A 75 -8.89 3.96 26.94
CA ALA A 75 -9.15 2.68 27.60
C ALA A 75 -8.49 1.49 26.88
N ASP A 76 -8.20 1.66 25.58
CA ASP A 76 -7.72 0.59 24.71
C ASP A 76 -6.23 0.33 24.96
N PRO A 77 -5.85 -0.94 25.23
CA PRO A 77 -4.49 -1.29 25.61
C PRO A 77 -3.53 -1.37 24.42
N ALA A 78 -4.06 -1.48 23.20
CA ALA A 78 -3.30 -1.51 21.96
C ALA A 78 -4.01 -0.64 20.92
N VAL A 79 -3.33 0.38 20.42
CA VAL A 79 -3.87 1.35 19.47
C VAL A 79 -2.93 1.58 18.31
N LEU A 80 -3.47 2.08 17.20
CA LEU A 80 -2.72 2.41 15.98
C LEU A 80 -2.77 3.93 15.74
N PRO A 81 -1.80 4.71 16.27
CA PRO A 81 -1.68 6.11 15.91
C PRO A 81 -1.24 6.26 14.45
N VAL A 82 -2.19 6.51 13.56
CA VAL A 82 -1.96 6.63 12.12
C VAL A 82 -2.76 7.78 11.54
N LYS A 83 -2.17 8.50 10.59
CA LYS A 83 -2.84 9.52 9.79
C LYS A 83 -3.28 8.88 8.47
N LEU A 84 -4.59 8.74 8.28
CA LEU A 84 -5.15 8.17 7.07
C LEU A 84 -5.69 9.27 6.15
N ASP A 85 -5.31 9.21 4.88
CA ASP A 85 -5.98 9.97 3.83
C ASP A 85 -7.21 9.20 3.36
N LEU A 86 -8.33 9.43 4.04
CA LEU A 86 -9.62 8.80 3.73
C LEU A 86 -10.13 9.16 2.32
N ALA A 87 -9.70 10.28 1.74
CA ALA A 87 -10.08 10.64 0.37
C ALA A 87 -9.34 9.75 -0.63
N SER A 88 -8.03 9.58 -0.47
CA SER A 88 -7.22 8.66 -1.27
C SER A 88 -7.67 7.21 -1.12
N LEU A 89 -7.99 6.75 0.10
CA LEU A 89 -8.55 5.41 0.31
C LEU A 89 -9.89 5.24 -0.39
N ARG A 90 -10.79 6.24 -0.35
CA ARG A 90 -12.07 6.18 -1.05
C ARG A 90 -11.90 6.12 -2.57
N ALA A 91 -10.90 6.81 -3.12
CA ALA A 91 -10.61 6.81 -4.54
C ALA A 91 -10.14 5.45 -5.09
N GLN A 92 -9.69 4.53 -4.22
CA GLN A 92 -9.28 3.17 -4.63
C GLN A 92 -10.46 2.28 -5.03
N GLY A 93 -11.71 2.61 -4.65
CA GLY A 93 -12.90 1.88 -5.07
C GLY A 93 -12.85 0.38 -4.77
N GLU A 94 -13.06 -0.46 -5.79
CA GLU A 94 -13.04 -1.93 -5.65
C GLU A 94 -11.65 -2.48 -5.29
N ALA A 95 -10.56 -1.75 -5.60
CA ALA A 95 -9.20 -2.15 -5.24
C ALA A 95 -8.86 -1.88 -3.76
N LEU A 96 -9.76 -1.24 -3.02
CA LEU A 96 -9.56 -0.95 -1.60
C LEU A 96 -9.50 -2.25 -0.77
N ALA A 97 -8.42 -2.39 0.00
CA ALA A 97 -8.23 -3.52 0.89
C ALA A 97 -9.39 -3.67 1.89
N PRO A 98 -9.89 -4.89 2.15
CA PRO A 98 -11.05 -5.11 3.03
C PRO A 98 -10.94 -4.46 4.42
N LEU A 99 -9.72 -4.38 4.96
CA LEU A 99 -9.42 -3.75 6.26
C LEU A 99 -9.89 -2.29 6.33
N PHE A 100 -9.86 -1.55 5.23
CA PHE A 100 -10.20 -0.12 5.19
C PHE A 100 -11.67 0.18 4.85
N ARG A 101 -12.46 -0.83 4.46
CA ARG A 101 -13.87 -0.64 4.06
C ARG A 101 -14.76 -0.12 5.19
N GLY A 102 -14.39 -0.38 6.45
CA GLY A 102 -15.09 0.18 7.61
C GLY A 102 -14.83 1.68 7.83
N LEU A 103 -13.77 2.23 7.23
CA LEU A 103 -13.34 3.63 7.42
C LEU A 103 -13.85 4.57 6.34
N VAL A 104 -14.18 4.04 5.16
CA VAL A 104 -14.77 4.81 4.06
C VAL A 104 -16.12 4.21 3.69
N PRO A 105 -17.22 4.98 3.76
CA PRO A 105 -18.52 4.48 3.32
C PRO A 105 -18.45 4.23 1.81
N VAL A 106 -18.39 2.95 1.42
CA VAL A 106 -18.52 2.55 0.02
C VAL A 106 -19.99 2.68 -0.33
N ARG A 107 -20.38 3.81 -0.94
CA ARG A 107 -21.70 3.94 -1.55
C ARG A 107 -21.73 2.92 -2.68
N ARG A 108 -22.39 1.77 -2.46
CA ARG A 108 -22.73 0.84 -3.54
C ARG A 108 -23.49 1.67 -4.57
N ALA A 109 -22.84 2.04 -5.67
CA ALA A 109 -23.56 2.51 -6.83
C ALA A 109 -24.54 1.38 -7.18
N GLY A 110 -25.83 1.70 -7.16
CA GLY A 110 -26.88 0.73 -7.46
C GLY A 110 -26.54 0.00 -8.75
N ALA A 111 -26.71 -1.32 -8.73
CA ALA A 111 -26.62 -2.18 -9.89
C ALA A 111 -27.67 -1.76 -10.93
N ALA A 112 -27.32 -0.75 -11.73
CA ALA A 112 -28.04 -0.34 -12.92
C ALA A 112 -27.04 -0.41 -14.08
N GLY A 113 -26.93 -1.61 -14.67
CA GLY A 113 -26.51 -1.79 -16.07
C GLY A 113 -25.07 -1.42 -16.45
N GLY A 114 -24.14 -1.32 -15.52
CA GLY A 114 -22.73 -1.06 -15.83
C GLY A 114 -22.01 -2.35 -16.20
N ARG A 115 -21.83 -2.59 -17.50
CA ARG A 115 -20.87 -3.56 -18.06
C ARG A 115 -19.65 -3.67 -17.15
N SER A 116 -19.35 -4.88 -16.68
CA SER A 116 -18.06 -5.24 -16.11
C SER A 116 -16.99 -4.57 -16.96
N THR A 117 -16.23 -3.65 -16.40
CA THR A 117 -15.01 -3.19 -17.04
C THR A 117 -14.23 -4.46 -17.36
N PRO A 118 -13.92 -4.75 -18.64
CA PRO A 118 -13.02 -5.83 -18.95
C PRO A 118 -11.65 -5.32 -18.48
N GLY A 119 -11.34 -5.58 -17.22
CA GLY A 119 -10.16 -5.12 -16.50
C GLY A 119 -9.62 -6.30 -15.74
N GLY A 120 -9.08 -7.24 -16.49
CA GLY A 120 -8.44 -8.46 -16.02
C GLY A 120 -8.00 -9.31 -17.20
N ALA A 121 -7.46 -10.51 -16.93
CA ALA A 121 -6.85 -11.40 -17.90
C ALA A 121 -7.65 -11.67 -19.20
N ASP A 122 -8.99 -11.55 -19.16
CA ASP A 122 -9.86 -11.67 -20.34
C ASP A 122 -9.73 -10.46 -21.29
N ALA A 123 -9.66 -9.24 -20.75
CA ALA A 123 -9.46 -8.02 -21.53
C ALA A 123 -8.10 -7.96 -22.21
N LEU A 124 -7.07 -8.47 -21.52
CA LEU A 124 -5.74 -8.62 -22.08
C LEU A 124 -5.73 -9.65 -23.23
N ARG A 125 -6.42 -10.78 -23.05
CA ARG A 125 -6.59 -11.81 -24.08
C ARG A 125 -7.28 -11.26 -25.33
N ASP A 126 -8.39 -10.54 -25.16
CA ASP A 126 -9.14 -9.95 -26.27
C ASP A 126 -8.29 -8.93 -27.06
N ARG A 127 -7.50 -8.14 -26.33
CA ARG A 127 -6.63 -7.11 -26.94
C ARG A 127 -5.45 -7.72 -27.69
N LEU A 128 -4.86 -8.80 -27.17
CA LEU A 128 -3.82 -9.58 -27.87
C LEU A 128 -4.36 -10.31 -29.09
N ALA A 129 -5.61 -10.82 -29.02
CA ALA A 129 -6.26 -11.47 -30.14
C ALA A 129 -6.54 -10.52 -31.30
N ALA A 130 -6.79 -9.24 -31.01
CA ALA A 130 -7.00 -8.18 -32.00
C ALA A 130 -5.71 -7.63 -32.65
N LEU A 131 -4.54 -7.91 -32.07
CA LEU A 131 -3.25 -7.43 -32.58
C LEU A 131 -2.60 -8.44 -33.53
N LEU A 132 -1.87 -7.91 -34.51
CA LEU A 132 -0.98 -8.71 -35.35
C LEU A 132 0.13 -9.31 -34.48
N GLU A 133 0.62 -10.50 -34.87
CA GLU A 133 1.66 -11.21 -34.12
C GLU A 133 2.91 -10.35 -33.89
N THR A 134 3.29 -9.54 -34.88
CA THR A 134 4.42 -8.60 -34.82
C THR A 134 4.22 -7.44 -33.84
N GLU A 135 2.98 -7.12 -33.45
CA GLU A 135 2.64 -6.00 -32.57
C GLU A 135 2.49 -6.43 -31.11
N ARG A 136 2.31 -7.73 -30.86
CA ARG A 136 2.04 -8.29 -29.52
C ARG A 136 3.21 -8.10 -28.57
N GLU A 137 4.44 -8.31 -29.02
CA GLU A 137 5.64 -8.18 -28.18
C GLU A 137 5.83 -6.72 -27.71
N ALA A 138 5.66 -5.75 -28.62
CA ALA A 138 5.75 -4.34 -28.30
C ALA A 138 4.69 -3.93 -27.26
N PHE A 139 3.45 -4.37 -27.47
CA PHE A 139 2.35 -4.11 -26.54
C PHE A 139 2.59 -4.73 -25.15
N LEU A 140 3.02 -5.99 -25.07
CA LEU A 140 3.32 -6.64 -23.80
C LEU A 140 4.50 -5.97 -23.08
N THR A 141 5.50 -5.52 -23.83
CA THR A 141 6.64 -4.79 -23.27
C THR A 141 6.16 -3.49 -22.64
N GLU A 142 5.35 -2.71 -23.35
CA GLU A 142 4.82 -1.44 -22.85
C GLU A 142 3.93 -1.65 -21.61
N LEU A 143 3.11 -2.71 -21.61
CA LEU A 143 2.29 -3.08 -20.46
C LEU A 143 3.15 -3.34 -19.22
N VAL A 144 4.17 -4.20 -19.33
CA VAL A 144 5.08 -4.52 -18.22
C VAL A 144 5.83 -3.26 -17.77
N GLN A 145 6.34 -2.45 -18.70
CA GLN A 145 7.01 -1.19 -18.39
C GLN A 145 6.09 -0.20 -17.66
N SER A 146 4.80 -0.16 -18.00
CA SER A 146 3.83 0.71 -17.30
C SER A 146 3.61 0.30 -15.84
N HIS A 147 3.56 -1.00 -15.58
CA HIS A 147 3.44 -1.54 -14.22
C HIS A 147 4.72 -1.30 -13.42
N VAL A 148 5.88 -1.55 -14.03
CA VAL A 148 7.20 -1.32 -13.40
C VAL A 148 7.41 0.17 -13.10
N ALA A 149 7.06 1.06 -14.04
CA ALA A 149 7.10 2.50 -13.84
C ALA A 149 6.24 2.92 -12.66
N THR A 150 5.04 2.36 -12.55
CA THR A 150 4.14 2.64 -11.42
C THR A 150 4.75 2.19 -10.10
N ILE A 151 5.32 0.97 -10.04
CA ILE A 151 5.89 0.40 -8.81
C ILE A 151 7.12 1.20 -8.35
N LEU A 152 8.01 1.54 -9.29
CA LEU A 152 9.28 2.23 -9.00
C LEU A 152 9.16 3.77 -8.98
N GLY A 153 7.97 4.32 -9.28
CA GLY A 153 7.74 5.76 -9.24
C GLY A 153 8.24 6.55 -10.45
N TYR A 154 8.52 5.90 -11.58
CA TYR A 154 8.85 6.58 -12.83
C TYR A 154 7.63 7.35 -13.38
N ARG A 155 7.90 8.45 -14.10
CA ARG A 155 6.86 9.31 -14.70
C ARG A 155 6.21 8.66 -15.92
N SER A 156 6.93 7.80 -16.63
CA SER A 156 6.43 7.10 -17.80
C SER A 156 7.03 5.69 -17.95
N ALA A 157 6.33 4.84 -18.70
CA ALA A 157 6.84 3.52 -19.10
C ALA A 157 8.15 3.62 -19.93
N GLN A 158 8.33 4.72 -20.65
CA GLN A 158 9.51 4.95 -21.49
C GLN A 158 10.78 5.24 -20.67
N ASP A 159 10.63 5.68 -19.42
CA ASP A 159 11.75 5.90 -18.50
C ASP A 159 12.33 4.57 -17.95
N VAL A 160 11.63 3.45 -18.17
CA VAL A 160 12.07 2.11 -17.74
C VAL A 160 12.95 1.49 -18.83
N GLY A 161 14.24 1.30 -18.54
CA GLY A 161 15.17 0.70 -19.49
C GLY A 161 14.78 -0.73 -19.90
N ARG A 162 14.55 -0.97 -21.19
CA ARG A 162 14.11 -2.26 -21.75
C ARG A 162 15.14 -3.39 -21.62
N THR A 163 16.41 -3.03 -21.51
CA THR A 163 17.55 -3.96 -21.51
C THR A 163 18.27 -4.04 -20.17
N LEU A 164 17.83 -3.25 -19.17
CA LEU A 164 18.44 -3.26 -17.85
C LEU A 164 17.86 -4.41 -17.03
N PRO A 165 18.71 -5.18 -16.31
CA PRO A 165 18.23 -6.12 -15.31
C PRO A 165 17.35 -5.40 -14.29
N PHE A 166 16.23 -6.02 -13.90
CA PHE A 166 15.32 -5.48 -12.88
C PHE A 166 16.06 -5.04 -11.60
N ARG A 167 17.07 -5.79 -11.17
CA ARG A 167 17.88 -5.45 -9.99
C ARG A 167 18.60 -4.10 -10.11
N GLU A 168 19.05 -3.74 -11.32
CA GLU A 168 19.72 -2.47 -11.60
C GLU A 168 18.73 -1.30 -11.71
N LEU A 169 17.44 -1.60 -11.91
CA LEU A 169 16.34 -0.63 -11.85
C LEU A 169 15.86 -0.36 -10.41
N GLY A 170 16.48 -0.98 -9.39
CA GLY A 170 16.01 -0.88 -8.00
C GLY A 170 14.84 -1.81 -7.66
N PHE A 171 14.59 -2.82 -8.49
CA PHE A 171 13.50 -3.76 -8.30
C PHE A 171 13.88 -4.83 -7.26
N ASP A 172 13.19 -4.82 -6.11
CA ASP A 172 13.42 -5.75 -4.99
C ASP A 172 12.40 -6.92 -4.95
N SER A 173 12.50 -7.78 -3.94
CA SER A 173 11.59 -8.93 -3.79
C SER A 173 10.14 -8.52 -3.49
N LEU A 174 9.91 -7.34 -2.91
CA LEU A 174 8.56 -6.84 -2.63
C LEU A 174 7.92 -6.29 -3.90
N ALA A 175 8.67 -5.51 -4.68
CA ALA A 175 8.30 -5.02 -6.00
C ALA A 175 7.94 -6.18 -6.96
N ALA A 176 8.65 -7.30 -6.88
CA ALA A 176 8.35 -8.50 -7.66
C ALA A 176 6.98 -9.13 -7.30
N VAL A 177 6.64 -9.18 -6.02
CA VAL A 177 5.32 -9.66 -5.58
C VAL A 177 4.21 -8.70 -6.02
N GLU A 178 4.46 -7.38 -5.94
CA GLU A 178 3.49 -6.39 -6.39
C GLU A 178 3.26 -6.46 -7.91
N LEU A 179 4.32 -6.59 -8.72
CA LEU A 179 4.21 -6.77 -10.17
C LEU A 179 3.44 -8.04 -10.52
N ARG A 180 3.73 -9.16 -9.85
CA ARG A 180 2.97 -10.39 -10.03
C ARG A 180 1.49 -10.14 -9.78
N ASN A 181 1.13 -9.55 -8.64
CA ASN A 181 -0.26 -9.31 -8.29
C ASN A 181 -0.96 -8.44 -9.34
N ARG A 182 -0.29 -7.39 -9.84
CA ARG A 182 -0.83 -6.51 -10.90
C ARG A 182 -0.99 -7.21 -12.25
N LEU A 183 -0.16 -8.20 -12.56
CA LEU A 183 -0.25 -8.96 -13.82
C LEU A 183 -1.26 -10.12 -13.76
N THR A 184 -1.53 -10.65 -12.57
CA THR A 184 -2.46 -11.78 -12.38
C THR A 184 -3.91 -11.38 -12.09
N THR A 185 -4.17 -10.09 -11.91
CA THR A 185 -5.53 -9.54 -11.68
C THR A 185 -6.08 -8.99 -12.99
#